data_AF-A0A9P8ZSW1-F1
#
_entry.id   AF-A0A9P8ZSW1-F1
#
_cell.length_a   1.000
_cell.length_b   1.000
_cell.length_c   1.000
_cell.angle_alpha   90.00
_cell.angle_beta   90.00
_cell.angle_gamma   90.00
#
_symmetry.space_group_name_H-M   'P 1'
#
loop_
_entity.id
_entity.type
_entity.pdbx_description
1 polymer ?
#
loop_
_entity_poly.entity_id
_entity_poly.type
_entity_poly.pdbx_seq_one_letter_code
_entity_poly.pdbx_strand_id
1 'polypeptide(L)'
;MALMVAVTWLIFFSTYGLAFWEGSSFLVQDVLRLSKLLIITISAMMGASLFGNVMPNLQALITAIAASAKISYTIDRVSPLDPTSEECDKLNHVDGSIRMENIKHIYPSRPENVVFKEINLLILAGKPTALVGGSGSGKSTIVDLIERFYIPVEVLLPDEATSALDTKSETIVQAALETASAGSTIITIAHYLSTIKNSHNIIILSQGRVIEQGTHDVLLKKEGLIAS
;
A
#
# COMPACT_ATOMS: atom_id res chain seq x y z
N MET A 1 17.44 -11.38 40.42
CA MET A 1 18.53 -11.85 39.54
C MET A 1 19.60 -12.63 40.31
N ALA A 2 20.27 -12.05 41.30
CA ALA A 2 21.35 -12.74 42.04
C ALA A 2 20.93 -14.08 42.68
N LEU A 3 19.74 -14.14 43.31
CA LEU A 3 19.21 -15.39 43.89
C LEU A 3 18.98 -16.48 42.85
N MET A 4 18.41 -16.13 41.69
CA MET A 4 18.16 -17.07 40.60
C MET A 4 19.47 -17.64 40.06
N VAL A 5 20.46 -16.77 39.82
CA VAL A 5 21.80 -17.17 39.40
C VAL A 5 22.45 -18.08 40.44
N ALA A 6 22.38 -17.73 41.72
CA ALA A 6 22.93 -18.54 42.81
C ALA A 6 22.29 -19.93 42.90
N VAL A 7 20.95 -20.03 42.75
CA VAL A 7 20.23 -21.31 42.73
C VAL A 7 20.65 -22.16 41.53
N THR A 8 20.78 -21.56 40.34
CA THR A 8 21.25 -22.27 39.15
C THR A 8 22.66 -22.86 39.35
N TRP A 9 23.60 -22.06 39.87
CA TRP A 9 24.96 -22.54 40.14
C TRP A 9 25.01 -23.59 41.26
N LEU A 10 24.16 -23.45 42.29
CA LEU A 10 24.04 -24.45 43.36
C LEU A 10 23.58 -25.80 42.80
N ILE A 11 22.52 -25.82 41.98
CA ILE A 11 22.04 -27.05 41.32
C ILE A 11 23.13 -27.64 40.43
N PHE A 12 23.84 -26.80 39.67
CA PHE A 12 24.93 -27.23 38.81
C PHE A 12 26.01 -27.97 39.62
N PHE A 13 26.58 -27.33 40.65
CA PHE A 13 27.61 -27.94 41.49
C PHE A 13 27.13 -29.15 42.29
N SER A 14 25.89 -29.14 42.81
CA SER A 14 25.30 -30.28 43.51
C SER A 14 25.17 -31.50 42.59
N THR A 15 24.80 -31.31 41.32
CA THR A 15 24.70 -32.39 40.34
C THR A 15 26.07 -33.00 40.05
N TYR A 16 27.13 -32.19 39.92
CA TYR A 16 28.49 -32.72 39.77
C TYR A 16 28.99 -33.45 41.02
N GLY A 17 28.74 -32.88 42.21
CA GLY A 17 29.09 -33.53 43.47
C GLY A 17 28.48 -34.92 43.58
N LEU A 18 27.19 -35.06 43.23
CA LEU A 18 26.50 -36.34 43.21
C LEU A 18 27.06 -37.29 42.16
N ALA A 19 27.35 -36.80 40.95
CA ALA A 19 27.91 -37.62 39.87
C ALA A 19 29.30 -38.19 40.22
N PHE A 20 30.15 -37.40 40.88
CA PHE A 20 31.46 -37.88 41.36
C PHE A 20 31.33 -38.82 42.56
N TRP A 21 30.38 -38.56 43.46
CA TRP A 21 30.14 -39.44 44.61
C TRP A 21 29.70 -40.84 44.16
N GLU A 22 28.66 -40.95 43.32
CA GLU A 22 28.24 -42.23 42.75
C GLU A 22 29.33 -42.85 41.86
N GLY A 23 29.99 -42.03 41.05
CA GLY A 23 31.10 -42.48 40.22
C GLY A 23 32.25 -43.09 41.03
N SER A 24 32.53 -42.55 42.22
CA SER A 24 33.56 -43.09 43.11
C SER A 24 33.21 -44.48 43.66
N SER A 25 31.92 -44.75 43.91
CA SER A 25 31.43 -46.07 44.31
C SER A 25 31.74 -47.12 43.23
N PHE A 26 31.50 -46.79 41.96
CA PHE A 26 31.81 -47.68 40.82
C PHE A 26 33.31 -47.89 40.59
N LEU A 27 34.14 -46.94 41.02
CA LEU A 27 35.60 -47.09 41.00
C LEU A 27 36.06 -48.08 42.08
N VAL A 28 35.51 -47.98 43.30
CA VAL A 28 35.85 -48.87 44.43
C VAL A 28 35.40 -50.32 44.18
N GLN A 29 34.29 -50.51 43.46
CA GLN A 29 33.77 -51.83 43.10
C GLN A 29 34.48 -52.46 41.87
N ASP A 30 35.54 -51.84 41.34
CA ASP A 30 36.30 -52.26 40.15
C ASP A 30 35.44 -52.43 38.86
N VAL A 31 34.25 -51.82 38.83
CA VAL A 31 33.33 -51.88 37.68
C VAL A 31 33.80 -50.96 36.55
N LEU A 32 34.37 -49.79 36.89
CA LEU A 32 34.77 -48.75 35.96
C LEU A 32 36.19 -48.24 36.27
N ARG A 33 37.00 -48.07 35.22
CA ARG A 33 38.31 -47.39 35.32
C ARG A 33 38.12 -45.88 35.45
N LEU A 34 39.00 -45.23 36.21
CA LEU A 34 39.01 -43.77 36.42
C LEU A 34 38.95 -42.97 35.11
N SER A 35 39.67 -43.41 34.07
CA SER A 35 39.67 -42.73 32.76
C SER A 35 38.29 -42.69 32.11
N LYS A 36 37.50 -43.76 32.20
CA LYS A 36 36.14 -43.79 31.64
C LYS A 36 35.21 -42.86 32.39
N LEU A 37 35.34 -42.77 33.70
CA LEU A 37 34.56 -41.86 34.54
C LEU A 37 34.82 -40.40 34.17
N LEU A 38 36.09 -40.01 34.01
CA LEU A 38 36.46 -38.66 33.58
C LEU A 38 35.96 -38.33 32.16
N ILE A 39 36.04 -39.28 31.24
CA ILE A 39 35.53 -39.08 29.87
C ILE A 39 34.02 -38.85 29.88
N ILE A 40 33.26 -39.65 30.65
CA ILE A 40 31.80 -39.53 30.74
C ILE A 40 31.42 -38.17 31.33
N THR A 41 32.06 -37.75 32.43
CA THR A 41 31.73 -36.47 33.09
C THR A 41 32.07 -35.26 32.23
N ILE A 42 33.26 -35.24 31.60
CA ILE A 42 33.67 -34.15 30.70
C ILE A 42 32.76 -34.09 29.46
N SER A 43 32.44 -35.24 28.86
CA SER A 43 31.57 -35.28 27.67
C SER A 43 30.16 -34.79 27.98
N ALA A 44 29.61 -35.18 29.14
CA ALA A 44 28.32 -34.68 29.61
C ALA A 44 28.34 -33.16 29.84
N MET A 45 29.41 -32.62 30.44
CA MET A 45 29.56 -31.18 30.69
C MET A 45 29.69 -30.36 29.40
N MET A 46 30.51 -30.84 28.44
CA MET A 46 30.65 -30.20 27.14
C MET A 46 29.33 -30.27 26.35
N GLY A 47 28.65 -31.41 26.36
CA GLY A 47 27.36 -31.59 25.70
C GLY A 47 26.30 -30.61 26.23
N ALA A 48 26.14 -30.53 27.55
CA ALA A 48 25.18 -29.61 28.17
C ALA A 48 25.48 -28.13 27.83
N SER A 49 26.76 -27.75 27.87
CA SER A 49 27.20 -26.39 27.52
C SER A 49 26.90 -26.04 26.06
N LEU A 50 27.09 -26.98 25.13
CA LEU A 50 26.80 -26.77 23.71
C LEU A 50 25.30 -26.54 23.46
N PHE A 51 24.42 -27.32 24.09
CA PHE A 51 22.97 -27.13 23.98
C PHE A 51 22.52 -25.75 24.49
N GLY A 52 23.10 -25.28 25.60
CA GLY A 52 22.83 -23.94 26.12
C GLY A 52 23.19 -22.82 25.13
N ASN A 53 24.29 -22.98 24.38
CA ASN A 53 24.73 -22.02 23.36
C ASN A 53 23.89 -22.05 22.08
N VAL A 54 23.24 -23.18 21.76
CA VAL A 54 22.36 -23.28 20.57
C VAL A 54 21.01 -22.60 20.82
N MET A 55 20.53 -22.60 22.06
CA MET A 55 19.17 -22.12 22.40
C MET A 55 18.86 -20.68 21.91
N PRO A 56 19.75 -19.67 22.01
CA PRO A 56 19.47 -18.33 21.48
C PRO A 56 19.25 -18.30 19.95
N ASN A 57 19.86 -19.22 19.20
CA ASN A 57 19.66 -19.29 17.75
C ASN A 57 18.24 -19.78 17.39
N LEU A 58 17.60 -20.56 18.28
CA LEU A 58 16.21 -20.98 18.10
C LEU A 58 15.27 -19.77 18.10
N GLN A 59 15.55 -18.75 18.92
CA GLN A 59 14.77 -17.52 18.92
C GLN A 59 14.89 -16.77 17.58
N ALA A 60 16.10 -16.69 17.01
CA ALA A 60 16.31 -16.08 15.70
C ALA A 60 15.57 -16.84 14.58
N LEU A 61 15.48 -18.17 14.69
CA LEU A 61 14.69 -18.98 13.75
C LEU A 61 13.19 -18.66 13.84
N ILE A 62 12.65 -18.54 15.07
CA ILE A 62 11.23 -18.21 15.28
C ILE A 62 10.90 -16.84 14.68
N THR A 63 11.75 -15.83 14.89
CA THR A 63 11.52 -14.49 14.31
C THR A 63 11.62 -14.51 12.79
N ALA A 64 12.55 -15.28 12.22
CA ALA A 64 12.66 -15.46 10.77
C ALA A 64 11.39 -16.09 10.16
N ILE A 65 10.82 -17.11 10.80
CA ILE A 65 9.56 -17.75 10.36
C ILE A 65 8.42 -16.73 10.35
N ALA A 66 8.28 -15.92 11.41
CA ALA A 66 7.23 -14.91 11.50
C ALA A 66 7.36 -13.81 10.42
N ALA A 67 8.59 -13.35 10.16
CA ALA A 67 8.86 -12.40 9.08
C ALA A 67 8.58 -13.00 7.69
N SER A 68 8.95 -14.26 7.49
CA SER A 68 8.70 -15.00 6.25
C SER A 68 7.21 -15.16 5.97
N ALA A 69 6.38 -15.40 6.99
CA ALA A 69 4.93 -15.49 6.83
C ALA A 69 4.32 -14.20 6.25
N LYS A 70 4.82 -13.01 6.68
CA LYS A 70 4.37 -11.73 6.12
C LYS A 70 4.78 -11.54 4.67
N ILE A 71 5.99 -11.97 4.32
CA ILE A 71 6.49 -11.93 2.93
C ILE A 71 5.63 -12.85 2.06
N SER A 72 5.39 -14.09 2.48
CA SER A 72 4.55 -15.04 1.74
C SER A 72 3.14 -14.49 1.52
N TYR A 73 2.50 -14.00 2.58
CA TYR A 73 1.16 -13.40 2.47
C TYR A 73 1.11 -12.23 1.48
N THR A 74 2.18 -11.43 1.40
CA THR A 74 2.25 -10.31 0.46
C THR A 74 2.42 -10.78 -0.98
N ILE A 75 3.20 -11.85 -1.21
CA ILE A 75 3.42 -12.45 -2.53
C ILE A 75 2.15 -13.15 -3.02
N ASP A 76 1.47 -13.88 -2.15
CA ASP A 76 0.27 -14.67 -2.49
C ASP A 76 -1.00 -13.82 -2.59
N ARG A 77 -0.91 -12.51 -2.29
CA ARG A 77 -2.03 -11.59 -2.38
C ARG A 77 -2.41 -11.34 -3.84
N VAL A 78 -3.57 -11.86 -4.25
CA VAL A 78 -4.15 -11.58 -5.57
C VAL A 78 -4.64 -10.13 -5.63
N SER A 79 -4.22 -9.39 -6.67
CA SER A 79 -4.71 -8.04 -6.95
C SER A 79 -6.04 -8.10 -7.70
N PRO A 80 -7.07 -7.31 -7.33
CA PRO A 80 -8.30 -7.20 -8.11
C PRO A 80 -8.09 -6.61 -9.52
N LEU A 81 -7.03 -5.82 -9.67
CA LEU A 81 -6.56 -5.27 -10.94
C LEU A 81 -5.16 -5.82 -11.17
N ASP A 82 -5.06 -6.87 -11.97
CA ASP A 82 -3.78 -7.50 -12.30
C ASP A 82 -3.16 -6.83 -13.53
N PRO A 83 -2.08 -6.02 -13.38
CA PRO A 83 -1.41 -5.38 -14.50
C PRO A 83 -0.61 -6.37 -15.37
N THR A 84 -0.38 -7.59 -14.88
CA THR A 84 0.35 -8.64 -15.61
C THR A 84 -0.56 -9.54 -16.43
N SER A 85 -1.88 -9.46 -16.20
CA SER A 85 -2.85 -10.23 -16.96
C SER A 85 -2.88 -9.78 -18.43
N GLU A 86 -2.81 -10.74 -19.35
CA GLU A 86 -3.02 -10.51 -20.78
C GLU A 86 -4.48 -10.72 -21.20
N GLU A 87 -5.38 -10.96 -20.23
CA GLU A 87 -6.81 -11.12 -20.40
C GLU A 87 -7.47 -9.76 -20.72
N CYS A 88 -7.19 -9.22 -21.91
CA CYS A 88 -7.83 -8.01 -22.39
C CYS A 88 -7.86 -7.98 -23.92
N ASP A 89 -8.98 -7.52 -24.47
CA ASP A 89 -9.09 -7.19 -25.89
C ASP A 89 -8.21 -5.98 -26.20
N LYS A 90 -7.05 -6.22 -26.80
CA LYS A 90 -6.22 -5.14 -27.35
C LYS A 90 -6.95 -4.54 -28.55
N LEU A 91 -7.49 -3.34 -28.36
CA LEU A 91 -8.14 -2.61 -29.45
C LEU A 91 -7.10 -2.25 -30.52
N ASN A 92 -7.37 -2.63 -31.78
CA ASN A 92 -6.52 -2.31 -32.92
C ASN A 92 -6.49 -0.80 -33.22
N HIS A 93 -7.56 -0.09 -32.86
CA HIS A 93 -7.69 1.35 -33.01
C HIS A 93 -8.43 1.93 -31.81
N VAL A 94 -7.85 2.98 -31.23
CA VAL A 94 -8.48 3.80 -30.18
C VAL A 94 -8.83 5.16 -30.80
N ASP A 95 -10.11 5.54 -30.78
CA ASP A 95 -10.57 6.86 -31.25
C ASP A 95 -10.10 7.99 -30.30
N GLY A 96 -9.93 7.66 -29.02
CA GLY A 96 -9.46 8.60 -27.99
C GLY A 96 -10.58 9.40 -27.32
N SER A 97 -11.85 9.13 -27.67
CA SER A 97 -13.01 9.64 -26.93
C SER A 97 -13.17 8.86 -25.63
N ILE A 98 -13.33 9.56 -24.50
CA ILE A 98 -13.56 8.95 -23.19
C ILE A 98 -14.97 9.30 -22.75
N ARG A 99 -15.73 8.27 -22.39
CA ARG A 99 -17.08 8.44 -21.86
C ARG A 99 -17.21 7.74 -20.51
N MET A 100 -17.71 8.48 -19.53
CA MET A 100 -18.10 7.93 -18.23
C MET A 100 -19.61 8.05 -18.13
N GLU A 101 -20.28 6.94 -17.86
CA GLU A 101 -21.75 6.88 -17.74
C GLU A 101 -22.11 6.37 -16.35
N ASN A 102 -22.93 7.14 -15.63
CA ASN A 102 -23.47 6.81 -14.31
C ASN A 102 -22.43 6.30 -13.29
N ILE A 103 -21.23 6.88 -13.30
CA ILE A 103 -20.15 6.41 -12.44
C ILE A 103 -20.40 6.83 -10.99
N LYS A 104 -20.26 5.85 -10.09
CA LYS A 104 -20.26 6.00 -8.63
C LYS A 104 -18.92 5.56 -8.07
N HIS A 105 -18.37 6.30 -7.12
CA HIS A 105 -17.07 5.96 -6.56
C HIS A 105 -16.86 6.49 -5.15
N ILE A 106 -16.21 5.64 -4.36
CA ILE A 106 -15.72 5.89 -3.00
C ILE A 106 -14.34 5.25 -2.90
N TYR A 107 -13.38 5.95 -2.30
CA TYR A 107 -12.06 5.35 -2.04
C TYR A 107 -12.17 4.34 -0.88
N PRO A 108 -11.65 3.11 -1.02
CA PRO A 108 -11.71 2.10 0.05
C PRO A 108 -11.03 2.53 1.36
N SER A 109 -10.05 3.45 1.27
CA SER A 109 -9.36 4.02 2.43
C SER A 109 -10.18 5.06 3.20
N ARG A 110 -11.25 5.59 2.59
CA ARG A 110 -12.15 6.61 3.15
C ARG A 110 -13.61 6.29 2.77
N PRO A 111 -14.16 5.16 3.26
CA PRO A 111 -15.47 4.66 2.87
C PRO A 111 -16.63 5.61 3.22
N GLU A 112 -16.42 6.52 4.16
CA GLU A 112 -17.41 7.52 4.61
C GLU A 112 -17.57 8.69 3.63
N ASN A 113 -16.58 8.95 2.75
CA ASN A 113 -16.57 10.12 1.89
C ASN A 113 -16.87 9.73 0.43
N VAL A 114 -18.13 9.93 0.02
CA VAL A 114 -18.54 9.67 -1.37
C VAL A 114 -17.95 10.72 -2.30
N VAL A 115 -17.11 10.28 -3.24
CA VAL A 115 -16.46 11.19 -4.22
C VAL A 115 -17.36 11.43 -5.42
N PHE A 116 -17.97 10.38 -5.99
CA PHE A 116 -18.92 10.49 -7.09
C PHE A 116 -20.22 9.78 -6.75
N LYS A 117 -21.34 10.52 -6.82
CA LYS A 117 -22.69 9.98 -6.59
C LYS A 117 -23.33 9.45 -7.87
N GLU A 118 -23.10 10.15 -8.98
CA GLU A 118 -23.53 9.79 -10.33
C GLU A 118 -22.92 10.83 -11.27
N ILE A 119 -21.86 10.44 -12.00
CA ILE A 119 -21.21 11.33 -12.95
C ILE A 119 -21.33 10.81 -14.38
N ASN A 120 -21.77 11.70 -15.26
CA ASN A 120 -21.84 11.51 -16.70
C ASN A 120 -20.94 12.55 -17.35
N LEU A 121 -19.93 12.13 -18.09
CA LEU A 121 -19.06 13.04 -18.82
C LEU A 121 -18.59 12.45 -20.15
N LEU A 122 -18.38 13.35 -21.11
CA LEU A 122 -17.85 13.04 -22.42
C LEU A 122 -16.65 13.94 -22.71
N ILE A 123 -15.52 13.29 -22.98
CA ILE A 123 -14.27 13.91 -23.43
C ILE A 123 -14.06 13.48 -24.88
N LEU A 124 -14.01 14.44 -25.78
CA LEU A 124 -13.89 14.17 -27.22
C LEU A 124 -12.42 13.98 -27.60
N ALA A 125 -12.20 13.07 -28.55
CA ALA A 125 -10.89 12.77 -29.09
C ALA A 125 -10.16 14.03 -29.61
N GLY A 126 -8.90 14.21 -29.21
CA GLY A 126 -8.05 15.31 -29.68
C GLY A 126 -8.52 16.71 -29.29
N LYS A 127 -9.54 16.84 -28.44
CA LYS A 127 -10.04 18.13 -27.96
C LYS A 127 -9.59 18.39 -26.53
N PRO A 128 -8.82 19.47 -26.27
CA PRO A 128 -8.34 19.77 -24.94
C PRO A 128 -9.53 20.01 -24.00
N THR A 129 -9.60 19.21 -22.94
CA THR A 129 -10.67 19.26 -21.95
C THR A 129 -10.12 19.63 -20.57
N ALA A 130 -10.64 20.70 -19.98
CA ALA A 130 -10.28 21.13 -18.63
C ALA A 130 -11.28 20.64 -17.58
N LEU A 131 -10.77 20.13 -16.46
CA LEU A 131 -11.53 19.79 -15.26
C LEU A 131 -11.35 20.88 -14.20
N VAL A 132 -12.44 21.50 -13.75
CA VAL A 132 -12.43 22.63 -12.80
C VAL A 132 -13.32 22.34 -11.61
N GLY A 133 -12.98 22.85 -10.44
CA GLY A 133 -13.83 22.76 -9.24
C GLY A 133 -13.07 23.03 -7.96
N GLY A 134 -13.79 23.24 -6.85
CA GLY A 134 -13.21 23.40 -5.51
C GLY A 134 -12.44 22.16 -5.05
N SER A 135 -11.73 22.22 -3.91
CA SER A 135 -11.06 21.00 -3.46
C SER A 135 -12.02 19.89 -3.07
N GLY A 136 -11.58 18.65 -3.26
CA GLY A 136 -12.42 17.49 -2.97
C GLY A 136 -13.57 17.30 -3.96
N SER A 137 -13.62 18.08 -5.05
CA SER A 137 -14.65 17.92 -6.08
C SER A 137 -14.49 16.66 -6.95
N GLY A 138 -13.40 15.90 -6.77
CA GLY A 138 -13.11 14.66 -7.50
C GLY A 138 -12.28 14.81 -8.77
N LYS A 139 -11.69 15.98 -9.08
CA LYS A 139 -10.87 16.20 -10.30
C LYS A 139 -9.79 15.13 -10.51
N SER A 140 -8.95 14.88 -9.50
CA SER A 140 -7.89 13.85 -9.56
C SER A 140 -8.47 12.44 -9.65
N THR A 141 -9.61 12.19 -9.00
CA THR A 141 -10.30 10.90 -9.04
C THR A 141 -10.79 10.54 -10.44
N ILE A 142 -11.16 11.52 -11.28
CA ILE A 142 -11.49 11.25 -12.70
C ILE A 142 -10.26 10.66 -13.41
N VAL A 143 -9.09 11.24 -13.19
CA VAL A 143 -7.83 10.75 -13.79
C VAL A 143 -7.52 9.35 -13.26
N ASP A 144 -7.59 9.14 -11.94
CA ASP A 144 -7.33 7.83 -11.32
C ASP A 144 -8.25 6.72 -11.87
N LEU A 145 -9.51 7.05 -12.19
CA LEU A 145 -10.47 6.10 -12.77
C LEU A 145 -10.23 5.85 -14.27
N ILE A 146 -9.83 6.88 -15.03
CA ILE A 146 -9.45 6.74 -16.44
C ILE A 146 -8.19 5.89 -16.57
N GLU A 147 -7.21 6.08 -15.68
CA GLU A 147 -5.97 5.28 -15.59
C GLU A 147 -6.23 3.89 -14.98
N ARG A 148 -7.46 3.62 -14.55
CA ARG A 148 -7.91 2.34 -13.99
C ARG A 148 -7.11 1.91 -12.76
N PHE A 149 -6.66 2.86 -11.94
CA PHE A 149 -6.10 2.56 -10.61
C PHE A 149 -7.14 2.09 -9.61
N TYR A 150 -8.41 2.45 -9.85
CA TYR A 150 -9.54 1.99 -9.08
C TYR A 150 -10.67 1.52 -10.00
N ILE A 151 -11.44 0.53 -9.54
CA ILE A 151 -12.70 0.14 -10.17
C ILE A 151 -13.81 0.99 -9.53
N PRO A 152 -14.69 1.62 -10.31
CA PRO A 152 -15.85 2.31 -9.76
C PRO A 152 -16.75 1.33 -9.01
N VAL A 153 -17.20 1.72 -7.81
CA VAL A 153 -17.98 0.84 -6.93
C VAL A 153 -19.37 1.43 -6.76
N GLU A 154 -20.39 0.60 -6.96
CA GLU A 154 -21.76 0.95 -6.66
C GLU A 154 -21.99 0.82 -5.15
N VAL A 155 -22.02 1.93 -4.42
CA VAL A 155 -22.31 1.94 -2.98
C VAL A 155 -23.51 2.84 -2.69
N LEU A 156 -24.46 2.28 -1.95
CA LEU A 156 -25.69 2.89 -1.49
C LEU A 156 -25.55 3.13 0.02
N LEU A 157 -25.03 4.28 0.45
CA LEU A 157 -24.97 4.68 1.87
C LEU A 157 -24.98 6.23 2.05
N PRO A 158 -25.41 6.74 3.23
CA PRO A 158 -25.97 8.08 3.44
C PRO A 158 -24.93 9.20 3.60
N ASP A 159 -25.39 10.41 3.30
CA ASP A 159 -24.67 11.69 3.18
C ASP A 159 -23.77 12.08 4.37
N GLU A 160 -22.53 12.50 4.08
CA GLU A 160 -21.94 13.80 4.46
C GLU A 160 -20.55 13.99 3.81
N ALA A 161 -20.14 15.25 3.56
CA ALA A 161 -19.01 15.62 2.71
C ALA A 161 -17.95 16.42 3.47
N THR A 162 -16.65 16.28 3.13
CA THR A 162 -15.65 17.34 3.39
C THR A 162 -14.38 17.24 2.51
N SER A 163 -13.88 18.43 2.16
CA SER A 163 -12.85 18.79 1.16
C SER A 163 -11.45 19.07 1.75
N ALA A 164 -10.36 19.02 0.95
CA ALA A 164 -9.12 19.80 1.22
C ALA A 164 -8.17 19.92 0.00
N LEU A 165 -7.59 21.12 -0.20
CA LEU A 165 -6.79 21.70 -1.31
C LEU A 165 -5.28 21.73 -0.97
N ASP A 166 -4.39 21.86 -1.98
CA ASP A 166 -3.49 23.03 -2.14
C ASP A 166 -2.79 23.04 -3.53
N THR A 167 -2.18 24.15 -3.95
CA THR A 167 -1.55 24.36 -5.28
C THR A 167 -0.31 25.27 -5.21
N LYS A 168 0.81 24.89 -5.86
CA LYS A 168 1.83 25.85 -6.30
C LYS A 168 2.68 25.35 -7.49
N SER A 169 2.82 26.24 -8.47
CA SER A 169 3.84 26.31 -9.54
C SER A 169 3.56 25.57 -10.86
N GLU A 170 2.91 26.25 -11.82
CA GLU A 170 2.77 25.78 -13.21
C GLU A 170 2.74 26.96 -14.19
N THR A 171 3.89 27.36 -14.72
CA THR A 171 3.93 28.30 -15.86
C THR A 171 5.00 27.89 -16.88
N ILE A 172 6.02 27.13 -16.45
CA ILE A 172 7.06 26.58 -17.33
C ILE A 172 6.64 25.21 -17.92
N VAL A 173 5.73 24.47 -17.24
CA VAL A 173 5.26 23.15 -17.67
C VAL A 173 4.29 23.23 -18.86
N GLN A 174 3.39 24.23 -18.89
CA GLN A 174 2.37 24.38 -19.93
C GLN A 174 2.95 24.49 -21.35
N ALA A 175 4.04 25.25 -21.54
CA ALA A 175 4.65 25.44 -22.86
C ALA A 175 5.32 24.16 -23.41
N ALA A 176 5.84 23.31 -22.52
CA ALA A 176 6.40 22.01 -22.90
C ALA A 176 5.29 20.99 -23.22
N LEU A 177 4.17 21.04 -22.49
CA LEU A 177 3.02 20.15 -22.68
C LEU A 177 2.29 20.41 -24.02
N GLU A 178 2.19 21.68 -24.45
CA GLU A 178 1.61 22.05 -25.74
C GLU A 178 2.41 21.49 -26.94
N THR A 179 3.74 21.41 -26.81
CA THR A 179 4.60 20.87 -27.88
C THR A 179 4.53 19.33 -27.96
N ALA A 180 4.31 18.65 -26.83
CA ALA A 180 4.22 17.20 -26.76
C ALA A 180 2.85 16.62 -27.17
N SER A 181 1.83 17.46 -27.35
CA SER A 181 0.43 17.03 -27.33
C SER A 181 -0.30 17.10 -28.67
N ALA A 182 0.41 17.37 -29.77
CA ALA A 182 -0.17 17.37 -31.11
C ALA A 182 -0.75 15.98 -31.48
N GLY A 183 -2.09 15.88 -31.53
CA GLY A 183 -2.81 14.67 -31.93
C GLY A 183 -3.26 13.74 -30.80
N SER A 184 -3.03 14.10 -29.53
CA SER A 184 -3.46 13.31 -28.36
C SER A 184 -4.67 13.93 -27.65
N THR A 185 -5.52 13.13 -27.01
CA THR A 185 -6.59 13.64 -26.12
C THR A 185 -5.96 14.18 -24.84
N ILE A 186 -6.13 15.47 -24.58
CA ILE A 186 -5.54 16.16 -23.41
C ILE A 186 -6.60 16.42 -22.36
N ILE A 187 -6.35 15.95 -21.14
CA ILE A 187 -7.15 16.28 -19.96
C ILE A 187 -6.27 17.13 -19.04
N THR A 188 -6.74 18.33 -18.69
CA THR A 188 -6.01 19.23 -17.80
C THR A 188 -6.81 19.49 -16.53
N ILE A 189 -6.22 19.22 -15.36
CA ILE A 189 -6.80 19.63 -14.08
C ILE A 189 -6.45 21.10 -13.86
N ALA A 190 -7.43 21.98 -14.00
CA ALA A 190 -7.20 23.41 -13.87
C ALA A 190 -7.61 23.90 -12.48
N HIS A 191 -6.66 24.56 -11.81
CA HIS A 191 -6.88 25.25 -10.54
C HIS A 191 -7.13 26.76 -10.72
N TYR A 192 -6.83 27.30 -11.91
CA TYR A 192 -6.94 28.73 -12.22
C TYR A 192 -7.75 28.95 -13.50
N LEU A 193 -8.61 29.98 -13.47
CA LEU A 193 -9.45 30.39 -14.61
C LEU A 193 -8.63 30.83 -15.84
N SER A 194 -7.36 31.20 -15.68
CA SER A 194 -6.47 31.54 -16.79
C SER A 194 -6.10 30.31 -17.63
N THR A 195 -5.99 29.13 -17.01
CA THR A 195 -5.57 27.87 -17.66
C THR A 195 -6.67 27.26 -18.54
N ILE A 196 -7.93 27.62 -18.30
CA ILE A 196 -9.09 27.03 -18.99
C ILE A 196 -9.53 27.78 -20.25
N LYS A 197 -9.01 29.01 -20.46
CA LYS A 197 -9.44 29.87 -21.58
C LYS A 197 -9.25 29.22 -22.96
N ASN A 198 -8.19 28.41 -23.10
CA ASN A 198 -7.85 27.75 -24.37
C ASN A 198 -8.43 26.33 -24.48
N SER A 199 -9.23 25.88 -23.51
CA SER A 199 -9.81 24.52 -23.54
C SER A 199 -11.04 24.47 -24.43
N HIS A 200 -11.10 23.44 -25.28
CA HIS A 200 -12.23 23.25 -26.20
C HIS A 200 -13.48 22.74 -25.45
N ASN A 201 -13.29 22.10 -24.32
CA ASN A 201 -14.36 21.66 -23.42
C ASN A 201 -13.94 21.95 -21.97
N ILE A 202 -14.82 22.53 -21.17
CA ILE A 202 -14.60 22.80 -19.76
C ILE A 202 -15.69 22.06 -18.99
N ILE A 203 -15.29 21.25 -18.02
CA ILE A 203 -16.18 20.48 -17.14
C ILE A 203 -16.01 21.03 -15.73
N ILE A 204 -17.10 21.58 -15.17
CA ILE A 204 -17.14 22.11 -13.81
C ILE A 204 -17.72 21.06 -12.87
N LEU A 205 -16.93 20.69 -11.86
CA LEU A 205 -17.26 19.71 -10.84
C LEU A 205 -17.52 20.38 -9.50
N SER A 206 -18.63 20.03 -8.87
CA SER A 206 -18.93 20.39 -7.49
C SER A 206 -19.61 19.22 -6.78
N GLN A 207 -19.17 18.93 -5.55
CA GLN A 207 -19.74 17.88 -4.70
C GLN A 207 -19.93 16.52 -5.42
N GLY A 208 -18.95 16.13 -6.26
CA GLY A 208 -19.00 14.84 -6.94
C GLY A 208 -19.98 14.73 -8.10
N ARG A 209 -20.41 15.88 -8.66
CA ARG A 209 -21.30 15.96 -9.83
C ARG A 209 -20.76 16.97 -10.84
N VAL A 210 -21.07 16.75 -12.12
CA VAL A 210 -20.87 17.74 -13.18
C VAL A 210 -22.00 18.75 -13.09
N ILE A 211 -21.66 20.00 -12.79
CA ILE A 211 -22.61 21.10 -12.68
C ILE A 211 -22.82 21.74 -14.04
N GLU A 212 -21.72 21.98 -14.76
CA GLU A 212 -21.74 22.58 -16.09
C GLU A 212 -20.67 21.95 -16.98
N GLN A 213 -20.99 21.85 -18.28
CA GLN A 213 -20.06 21.44 -19.31
C GLN A 213 -20.27 22.27 -20.57
N GLY A 214 -19.20 22.80 -21.16
CA GLY A 214 -19.28 23.60 -22.39
C GLY A 214 -17.99 24.30 -22.76
N THR A 215 -18.02 25.11 -23.82
CA THR A 215 -16.92 26.01 -24.17
C THR A 215 -16.92 27.24 -23.26
N HIS A 216 -15.77 27.89 -23.12
CA HIS A 216 -15.60 29.10 -22.31
C HIS A 216 -16.67 30.16 -22.58
N ASP A 217 -16.97 30.45 -23.86
CA ASP A 217 -17.94 31.48 -24.24
C ASP A 217 -19.39 31.11 -23.91
N VAL A 218 -19.73 29.81 -23.91
CA VAL A 218 -21.07 29.32 -23.57
C VAL A 218 -21.27 29.37 -22.05
N LEU A 219 -20.24 29.08 -21.28
CA LEU A 219 -20.29 29.12 -19.82
C LEU A 219 -20.33 30.55 -19.27
N LEU A 220 -19.61 31.50 -19.89
CA LEU A 220 -19.67 32.91 -19.53
C LEU A 220 -21.06 33.54 -19.75
N LYS A 221 -21.78 33.11 -20.79
CA LYS A 221 -23.14 33.62 -21.08
C LYS A 221 -24.21 33.07 -20.14
N LYS A 222 -23.90 32.05 -19.35
CA LYS A 222 -24.88 31.35 -18.49
C LYS A 222 -25.04 31.94 -17.09
N GLU A 223 -24.35 33.02 -16.72
CA GLU A 223 -24.33 33.55 -15.33
C GLU A 223 -24.06 32.45 -14.26
N GLY A 224 -23.21 31.48 -14.61
CA GLY A 224 -22.81 30.38 -13.73
C GLY A 224 -21.58 30.70 -12.88
N LEU A 225 -21.06 29.70 -12.15
CA LEU A 225 -19.91 29.77 -11.23
C LEU A 225 -18.58 30.32 -11.81
N ILE A 226 -18.48 30.48 -13.14
CA ILE A 226 -17.33 31.11 -13.80
C ILE A 226 -17.43 32.65 -13.81
N ALA A 227 -18.64 33.20 -13.69
CA ALA A 227 -18.90 34.65 -13.71
C ALA A 227 -18.80 35.31 -12.31
N SER A 228 -18.76 34.52 -11.23
CA SER A 228 -18.60 34.95 -9.83
C SER A 228 -17.17 34.74 -9.33
#